data_AF-A0A6Y2FYE5-F1
#
_entry.id   AF-A0A6Y2FYE5-F1
#
_cell.length_a   1.000
_cell.length_b   1.000
_cell.length_c   1.000
_cell.angle_alpha   90.00
_cell.angle_beta   90.00
_cell.angle_gamma   90.00
#
_symmetry.space_group_name_H-M   'P 1'
#
loop_
_entity.id
_entity.type
_entity.pdbx_description
1 polymer ?
#
loop_
_entity_poly.entity_id
_entity_poly.type
_entity_poly.pdbx_seq_one_letter_code
_entity_poly.pdbx_strand_id
1 'polypeptide(L)'
;MEITLPSMSDKKWTCADLLSSYRFWGITFFFLVLSFISSLGSSYGVYFWSKSLSIPADRIGAILVGGQLGYLLGMVASWFVCRIKNCYPFYFVALLLIIGVVCSFCINGPSDVGRLIIAQFLINLGVGIITLLVPMLLFSAIGSAQTFVILFSLCLLFKFIIAGYLSIFIYSIPYIGIIVITLAVIALLLLLPLKK
;
A
#
# COMPACT_ATOMS: atom_id res chain seq x y z
N MET A 1 11.66 -4.23 30.38
CA MET A 1 12.49 -3.23 29.70
C MET A 1 11.58 -2.47 28.74
N GLU A 2 11.21 -1.26 29.13
CA GLU A 2 10.15 -0.45 28.52
C GLU A 2 10.52 0.03 27.11
N ILE A 3 9.48 0.18 26.27
CA ILE A 3 9.58 0.67 24.91
C ILE A 3 9.76 2.19 24.98
N THR A 4 11.01 2.65 25.02
CA THR A 4 11.29 4.08 24.84
C THR A 4 11.41 4.36 23.34
N LEU A 5 10.31 4.82 22.75
CA LEU A 5 10.35 5.61 21.52
C LEU A 5 11.15 6.90 21.79
N PRO A 6 11.87 7.46 20.81
CA PRO A 6 12.66 8.65 21.01
C PRO A 6 11.74 9.80 21.47
N SER A 7 11.92 10.22 22.71
CA SER A 7 11.26 11.36 23.39
C SER A 7 9.76 11.52 23.14
N MET A 8 8.96 10.47 23.32
CA MET A 8 7.57 10.68 23.74
C MET A 8 7.55 10.50 25.26
N SER A 9 7.38 11.60 26.00
CA SER A 9 7.01 11.52 27.41
C SER A 9 5.79 10.60 27.55
N ASP A 10 5.66 9.94 28.70
CA ASP A 10 4.68 8.90 29.06
C ASP A 10 3.18 9.26 28.94
N LYS A 11 2.80 10.20 28.07
CA LYS A 11 1.43 10.51 27.71
C LYS A 11 0.95 9.57 26.60
N LYS A 12 0.10 8.62 26.99
CA LYS A 12 -0.86 8.00 26.06
C LYS A 12 -1.62 9.12 25.34
N TRP A 13 -1.59 9.11 24.01
CA TRP A 13 -2.28 10.12 23.22
C TRP A 13 -3.78 10.05 23.47
N THR A 14 -4.42 11.20 23.71
CA THR A 14 -5.88 11.24 23.76
C THR A 14 -6.44 11.10 22.35
N CYS A 15 -7.73 10.74 22.23
CA CYS A 15 -8.39 10.63 20.92
C CYS A 15 -8.28 11.93 20.10
N ALA A 16 -8.31 13.10 20.77
CA ALA A 16 -8.14 14.41 20.16
C ALA A 16 -6.70 14.68 19.68
N ASP A 17 -5.69 14.22 20.42
CA ASP A 17 -4.28 14.29 20.00
C ASP A 17 -4.02 13.42 18.76
N LEU A 18 -4.72 12.28 18.68
CA LEU A 18 -4.67 11.36 17.55
C LEU A 18 -5.32 11.95 16.29
N LEU A 19 -6.51 12.53 16.44
CA LEU A 19 -7.27 13.18 15.36
C LEU A 19 -6.60 14.45 14.82
N SER A 20 -5.81 15.16 15.63
CA SER A 20 -5.05 16.34 15.20
C SER A 20 -3.65 16.00 14.68
N SER A 21 -3.19 14.76 14.84
CA SER A 21 -1.84 14.37 14.46
C SER A 21 -1.70 14.10 12.97
N TYR A 22 -0.85 14.89 12.32
CA TYR A 22 -0.45 14.68 10.94
C TYR A 22 0.12 13.27 10.71
N ARG A 23 0.85 12.71 11.69
CA ARG A 23 1.50 11.39 11.55
C ARG A 23 0.46 10.27 11.41
N PHE A 24 -0.60 10.37 12.18
CA PHE A 24 -1.70 9.42 12.17
C PHE A 24 -2.46 9.45 10.83
N TRP A 25 -2.83 10.65 10.39
CA TRP A 25 -3.50 10.82 9.10
C TRP A 25 -2.58 10.48 7.92
N GLY A 26 -1.30 10.82 7.98
CA GLY A 26 -0.31 10.47 6.96
C GLY A 26 -0.20 8.97 6.75
N ILE A 27 -0.12 8.18 7.83
CA ILE A 27 -0.10 6.70 7.75
C ILE A 27 -1.44 6.16 7.22
N THR A 28 -2.56 6.73 7.66
CA THR A 28 -3.90 6.30 7.22
C THR A 28 -4.12 6.59 5.74
N PHE A 29 -3.78 7.78 5.27
CA PHE A 29 -3.86 8.15 3.85
C PHE A 29 -2.87 7.33 3.01
N PHE A 30 -1.67 7.06 3.53
CA PHE A 30 -0.71 6.20 2.85
C PHE A 30 -1.29 4.80 2.61
N PHE A 31 -1.93 4.21 3.63
CA PHE A 31 -2.64 2.93 3.50
C PHE A 31 -3.74 2.97 2.43
N LEU A 32 -4.52 4.05 2.38
CA LEU A 32 -5.60 4.23 1.41
C LEU A 32 -5.04 4.34 -0.03
N VAL A 33 -4.00 5.15 -0.22
CA VAL A 33 -3.35 5.33 -1.53
C VAL A 33 -2.76 4.01 -2.03
N LEU A 34 -2.09 3.25 -1.15
CA LEU A 34 -1.60 1.90 -1.45
C LEU A 34 -2.71 0.93 -1.86
N SER A 35 -3.83 0.95 -1.13
CA SER A 35 -5.00 0.13 -1.44
C SER A 35 -5.60 0.49 -2.81
N PHE A 36 -5.59 1.77 -3.17
CA PHE A 36 -6.04 2.25 -4.47
C PHE A 36 -5.13 1.78 -5.61
N ILE A 37 -3.82 1.94 -5.46
CA ILE A 37 -2.83 1.49 -6.45
C ILE A 37 -2.90 -0.02 -6.66
N SER A 38 -3.02 -0.79 -5.57
CA SER A 38 -3.17 -2.25 -5.64
C SER A 38 -4.45 -2.66 -6.38
N SER A 39 -5.59 -2.03 -6.07
CA SER A 39 -6.88 -2.30 -6.72
C SER A 39 -6.86 -1.96 -8.22
N LEU A 40 -6.22 -0.84 -8.61
CA LEU A 40 -6.00 -0.50 -10.01
C LEU A 40 -5.13 -1.55 -10.71
N GLY A 41 -4.04 -1.98 -10.08
CA GLY A 41 -3.15 -3.01 -10.64
C GLY A 41 -3.85 -4.34 -10.86
N SER A 42 -4.71 -4.79 -9.94
CA SER A 42 -5.41 -6.07 -10.06
C SER A 42 -6.58 -6.04 -11.05
N SER A 43 -7.30 -4.92 -11.13
CA SER A 43 -8.55 -4.83 -11.90
C SER A 43 -8.32 -4.19 -13.28
N TYR A 44 -7.74 -2.98 -13.31
CA TYR A 44 -7.40 -2.30 -14.56
C TYR A 44 -6.20 -2.94 -15.27
N GLY A 45 -5.18 -3.36 -14.50
CA GLY A 45 -3.96 -3.96 -15.06
C GLY A 45 -4.29 -5.12 -15.99
N VAL A 46 -5.16 -6.04 -15.56
CA VAL A 46 -5.60 -7.19 -16.37
C VAL A 46 -6.24 -6.76 -17.69
N TYR A 47 -7.09 -5.74 -17.68
CA TYR A 47 -7.69 -5.20 -18.89
C TYR A 47 -6.65 -4.59 -19.83
N PHE A 48 -5.76 -3.75 -19.30
CA PHE A 48 -4.69 -3.11 -20.06
C PHE A 48 -3.73 -4.15 -20.69
N TRP A 49 -3.34 -5.18 -19.92
CA TRP A 49 -2.46 -6.24 -20.41
C TRP A 49 -3.10 -7.05 -21.54
N SER A 50 -4.40 -7.33 -21.43
CA SER A 50 -5.14 -8.07 -22.45
C SER A 50 -5.42 -7.25 -23.71
N LYS A 51 -5.89 -6.00 -23.56
CA LYS A 51 -6.35 -5.17 -24.70
C LYS A 51 -5.26 -4.34 -25.34
N SER A 52 -4.32 -3.79 -24.57
CA SER A 52 -3.29 -2.89 -25.09
C SER A 52 -1.99 -3.63 -25.39
N LEU A 53 -1.60 -4.60 -24.55
CA LEU A 53 -0.35 -5.36 -24.73
C LEU A 53 -0.57 -6.74 -25.39
N SER A 54 -1.83 -7.14 -25.64
CA SER A 54 -2.20 -8.42 -26.26
C SER A 54 -1.57 -9.64 -25.55
N ILE A 55 -1.41 -9.56 -24.23
CA ILE A 55 -0.85 -10.66 -23.42
C ILE A 55 -1.91 -11.77 -23.26
N PRO A 56 -1.56 -13.04 -23.53
CA PRO A 56 -2.50 -14.15 -23.41
C PRO A 56 -2.83 -14.46 -21.94
N ALA A 57 -4.01 -15.04 -21.72
CA ALA A 57 -4.59 -15.20 -20.38
C ALA A 57 -3.77 -16.10 -19.44
N ASP A 58 -3.06 -17.10 -19.98
CA ASP A 58 -2.13 -17.97 -19.26
C ASP A 58 -1.00 -17.16 -18.61
N ARG A 59 -0.43 -16.21 -19.35
CA ARG A 59 0.63 -15.31 -18.86
C ARG A 59 0.12 -14.27 -17.89
N ILE A 60 -1.12 -13.79 -18.07
CA ILE A 60 -1.79 -12.90 -17.10
C ILE A 60 -1.97 -13.63 -15.76
N GLY A 61 -2.35 -14.90 -15.79
CA GLY A 61 -2.45 -15.74 -14.59
C GLY A 61 -1.12 -15.77 -13.81
N ALA A 62 0.00 -15.97 -14.51
CA ALA A 62 1.33 -15.96 -13.88
C ALA A 62 1.70 -14.61 -13.24
N ILE A 63 1.32 -13.49 -13.87
CA ILE A 63 1.49 -12.13 -13.31
C ILE A 63 0.70 -11.97 -12.01
N LEU A 64 -0.56 -12.40 -11.99
CA LEU A 64 -1.40 -12.31 -10.81
C LEU A 64 -0.87 -13.18 -9.67
N VAL A 65 -0.44 -14.41 -9.97
CA VAL A 65 0.19 -15.31 -8.99
C VAL A 65 1.46 -14.70 -8.42
N GLY A 66 2.32 -14.13 -9.27
CA GLY A 66 3.51 -13.40 -8.82
C GLY A 66 3.18 -12.25 -7.87
N GLY A 67 2.14 -11.48 -8.18
CA GLY A 67 1.62 -10.45 -7.29
C GLY A 67 1.16 -10.98 -5.94
N GLN A 68 0.39 -12.07 -5.92
CA GLN A 68 -0.10 -12.69 -4.68
C GLN A 68 1.02 -13.27 -3.82
N LEU A 69 2.05 -13.86 -4.45
CA LEU A 69 3.26 -14.30 -3.74
C LEU A 69 3.98 -13.12 -3.09
N GLY A 70 4.09 -11.99 -3.80
CA GLY A 70 4.60 -10.74 -3.25
C GLY A 70 3.81 -10.29 -2.02
N TYR A 71 2.47 -10.29 -2.11
CA TYR A 71 1.60 -9.92 -0.99
C TYR A 71 1.81 -10.80 0.25
N LEU A 72 1.85 -12.12 0.06
CA LEU A 72 2.04 -13.09 1.12
C LEU A 72 3.42 -12.93 1.78
N LEU A 73 4.48 -12.81 0.98
CA LEU A 73 5.83 -12.54 1.48
C LEU A 73 5.92 -11.19 2.18
N GLY A 74 5.20 -10.17 1.71
CA GLY A 74 5.08 -8.89 2.37
C GLY A 74 4.47 -8.99 3.77
N MET A 75 3.41 -9.80 3.93
CA MET A 75 2.81 -10.08 5.25
C MET A 75 3.79 -10.82 6.18
N VAL A 76 4.58 -11.77 5.67
CA VAL A 76 5.64 -12.42 6.46
C VAL A 76 6.73 -11.41 6.84
N ALA A 77 7.15 -10.57 5.89
CA ALA A 77 8.15 -9.54 6.10
C ALA A 77 7.69 -8.48 7.13
N SER A 78 6.39 -8.21 7.21
CA SER A 78 5.84 -7.27 8.20
C SER A 78 6.25 -7.66 9.62
N TRP A 79 6.34 -8.95 9.94
CA TRP A 79 6.75 -9.41 11.27
C TRP A 79 8.16 -8.95 11.64
N PHE A 80 9.09 -9.00 10.68
CA PHE A 80 10.45 -8.51 10.86
C PHE A 80 10.47 -6.99 10.95
N VAL A 81 9.71 -6.34 10.08
CA VAL A 81 9.60 -4.87 10.03
C VAL A 81 9.02 -4.31 11.33
N CYS A 82 8.03 -4.97 11.94
CA CYS A 82 7.44 -4.57 13.22
C CYS A 82 8.46 -4.57 14.38
N ARG A 83 9.54 -5.36 14.27
CA ARG A 83 10.63 -5.35 15.28
C ARG A 83 11.57 -4.16 15.11
N ILE A 84 11.60 -3.57 13.91
CA ILE A 84 12.35 -2.34 13.62
C ILE A 84 11.51 -1.18 14.12
N LYS A 85 11.76 -0.73 15.35
CA LYS A 85 11.04 0.37 16.03
C LYS A 85 11.38 1.75 15.43
N ASN A 86 11.22 1.93 14.12
CA ASN A 86 11.59 3.15 13.41
C ASN A 86 10.65 3.44 12.23
N CYS A 87 10.66 4.67 11.73
CA CYS A 87 9.86 5.14 10.58
C CYS A 87 10.43 4.69 9.23
N TYR A 88 11.70 4.27 9.16
CA TYR A 88 12.38 3.83 7.93
C TYR A 88 11.64 2.77 7.09
N PRO A 89 10.92 1.80 7.69
CA PRO A 89 10.21 0.81 6.88
C PRO A 89 9.08 1.38 6.03
N PHE A 90 8.46 2.50 6.43
CA PHE A 90 7.47 3.17 5.59
C PHE A 90 8.09 3.76 4.33
N TYR A 91 9.26 4.40 4.47
CA TYR A 91 10.00 4.91 3.33
C TYR A 91 10.49 3.79 2.42
N PHE A 92 10.89 2.64 2.99
CA PHE A 92 11.22 1.44 2.23
C PHE A 92 10.03 0.94 1.42
N VAL A 93 8.83 0.85 2.03
CA VAL A 93 7.61 0.44 1.33
C VAL A 93 7.22 1.44 0.23
N ALA A 94 7.32 2.75 0.49
CA ALA A 94 7.06 3.77 -0.53
C ALA A 94 8.04 3.66 -1.72
N LEU A 95 9.31 3.38 -1.44
CA LEU A 95 10.34 3.19 -2.47
C LEU A 95 10.07 1.93 -3.29
N LEU A 96 9.71 0.81 -2.66
CA LEU A 96 9.28 -0.41 -3.35
C LEU A 96 8.09 -0.15 -4.29
N LEU A 97 7.12 0.64 -3.82
CA LEU A 97 5.95 0.99 -4.61
C LEU A 97 6.32 1.87 -5.82
N ILE A 98 7.17 2.88 -5.65
CA ILE A 98 7.62 3.74 -6.75
C ILE A 98 8.35 2.90 -7.80
N ILE A 99 9.29 2.05 -7.37
CA ILE A 99 10.04 1.18 -8.29
C ILE A 99 9.07 0.25 -9.04
N GLY A 100 8.16 -0.41 -8.31
CA GLY A 100 7.18 -1.31 -8.92
C GLY A 100 6.27 -0.62 -9.93
N VAL A 101 5.75 0.57 -9.61
CA VAL A 101 4.89 1.35 -10.51
C VAL A 101 5.65 1.81 -11.76
N VAL A 102 6.89 2.32 -11.60
CA VAL A 102 7.72 2.73 -12.74
C VAL A 102 8.06 1.53 -13.62
N CYS A 103 8.44 0.39 -13.04
CA CYS A 103 8.70 -0.84 -13.78
C CYS A 103 7.46 -1.33 -14.55
N SER A 104 6.26 -1.17 -13.99
CA SER A 104 5.01 -1.51 -14.69
C SER A 104 4.70 -0.55 -15.85
N PHE A 105 5.12 0.72 -15.76
CA PHE A 105 4.84 1.74 -16.78
C PHE A 105 5.80 1.65 -17.98
N CYS A 106 7.04 1.22 -17.77
CA CYS A 106 8.06 1.10 -18.82
C CYS A 106 7.88 -0.12 -19.75
N ILE A 107 6.73 -0.79 -19.72
CA ILE A 107 6.48 -2.02 -20.48
C ILE A 107 5.81 -1.68 -21.81
N ASN A 108 6.44 -2.09 -22.90
CA ASN A 108 6.01 -1.73 -24.26
C ASN A 108 5.46 -2.93 -25.06
N GLY A 109 5.58 -4.16 -24.56
CA GLY A 109 5.11 -5.33 -25.31
C GLY A 109 4.96 -6.64 -24.53
N PRO A 110 4.42 -7.68 -25.18
CA PRO A 110 4.11 -8.98 -24.58
C PRO A 110 5.35 -9.84 -24.26
N SER A 111 6.55 -9.42 -24.67
CA SER A 111 7.83 -10.03 -24.29
C SER A 111 8.24 -9.71 -22.85
N ASP A 112 7.72 -8.62 -22.28
CA ASP A 112 8.17 -8.07 -21.00
C ASP A 112 7.38 -8.61 -19.80
N VAL A 113 6.68 -9.73 -19.96
CA VAL A 113 5.87 -10.37 -18.90
C VAL A 113 6.68 -10.60 -17.63
N GLY A 114 7.96 -10.98 -17.74
CA GLY A 114 8.85 -11.14 -16.59
C GLY A 114 9.04 -9.85 -15.77
N ARG A 115 9.18 -8.70 -16.44
CA ARG A 115 9.27 -7.39 -15.77
C ARG A 115 7.94 -7.03 -15.10
N LEU A 116 6.83 -7.39 -15.73
CA LEU A 116 5.49 -7.17 -15.20
C LEU A 116 5.23 -8.01 -13.94
N ILE A 117 5.69 -9.26 -13.92
CA ILE A 117 5.68 -10.11 -12.72
C ILE A 117 6.48 -9.47 -11.59
N ILE A 118 7.70 -9.00 -11.86
CA ILE A 118 8.56 -8.35 -10.84
C ILE A 118 7.92 -7.06 -10.34
N ALA A 119 7.39 -6.22 -11.25
CA ALA A 119 6.70 -4.99 -10.90
C ALA A 119 5.51 -5.27 -9.97
N GLN A 120 4.65 -6.22 -10.34
CA GLN A 120 3.47 -6.58 -9.57
C GLN A 120 3.81 -7.26 -8.24
N PHE A 121 4.92 -8.01 -8.20
CA PHE A 121 5.47 -8.56 -6.97
C PHE A 121 5.90 -7.44 -6.00
N LEU A 122 6.67 -6.46 -6.46
CA LEU A 122 7.18 -5.36 -5.63
C LEU A 122 6.05 -4.49 -5.06
N ILE A 123 5.07 -4.13 -5.89
CA ILE A 123 3.89 -3.36 -5.45
C ILE A 123 3.15 -4.12 -4.34
N ASN A 124 2.82 -5.39 -4.60
CA ASN A 124 2.03 -6.17 -3.66
C ASN A 124 2.81 -6.56 -2.40
N LEU A 125 4.14 -6.71 -2.47
CA LEU A 125 4.99 -6.88 -1.30
C LEU A 125 4.89 -5.67 -0.36
N GLY A 126 4.94 -4.45 -0.90
CA GLY A 126 4.71 -3.24 -0.12
C GLY A 126 3.33 -3.19 0.54
N VAL A 127 2.29 -3.55 -0.21
CA VAL A 127 0.90 -3.63 0.31
C VAL A 127 0.77 -4.69 1.41
N GLY A 128 1.45 -5.83 1.27
CA GLY A 128 1.49 -6.91 2.26
C GLY A 128 2.10 -6.45 3.58
N ILE A 129 3.26 -5.78 3.51
CA ILE A 129 3.94 -5.22 4.70
C ILE A 129 2.99 -4.26 5.43
N ILE A 130 2.35 -3.35 4.69
CA ILE A 130 1.52 -2.30 5.27
C ILE A 130 0.19 -2.77 5.82
N THR A 131 -0.37 -3.83 5.24
CA THR A 131 -1.64 -4.40 5.73
C THR A 131 -1.56 -4.80 7.20
N LEU A 132 -0.39 -5.23 7.67
CA LEU A 132 -0.17 -5.63 9.06
C LEU A 132 0.53 -4.55 9.91
N LEU A 133 1.38 -3.73 9.28
CA LEU A 133 2.10 -2.67 9.99
C LEU A 133 1.18 -1.55 10.48
N VAL A 134 0.19 -1.15 9.67
CA VAL A 134 -0.75 -0.07 10.00
C VAL A 134 -1.60 -0.42 11.22
N PRO A 135 -2.30 -1.57 11.28
CA PRO A 135 -3.04 -1.95 12.49
C PRO A 135 -2.16 -2.03 13.73
N MET A 136 -0.92 -2.54 13.64
CA MET A 136 0.00 -2.56 14.79
C MET A 136 0.26 -1.15 15.34
N LEU A 137 0.52 -0.18 14.46
CA LEU A 137 0.82 1.20 14.87
C LEU A 137 -0.42 1.93 15.38
N LEU A 138 -1.58 1.69 14.76
CA LEU A 138 -2.86 2.17 15.25
C LEU A 138 -3.13 1.67 16.67
N PHE A 139 -2.91 0.37 16.91
CA PHE A 139 -3.07 -0.21 18.25
C PHE A 139 -2.10 0.41 19.27
N SER A 140 -0.82 0.58 18.89
CA SER A 140 0.19 1.18 19.76
C SER A 140 -0.08 2.65 20.09
N ALA A 141 -0.65 3.43 19.17
CA ALA A 141 -0.91 4.85 19.37
C ALA A 141 -2.15 5.11 20.23
N ILE A 142 -3.19 4.29 20.06
CA ILE A 142 -4.54 4.55 20.60
C ILE A 142 -4.68 4.09 22.06
N GLY A 143 -3.96 3.04 22.47
CA GLY A 143 -4.00 2.52 23.85
C GLY A 143 -5.35 1.95 24.33
N SER A 144 -6.41 2.06 23.52
CA SER A 144 -7.75 1.51 23.71
C SER A 144 -8.12 0.56 22.57
N ALA A 145 -8.48 -0.68 22.93
CA ALA A 145 -8.87 -1.71 21.97
C ALA A 145 -10.12 -1.32 21.16
N GLN A 146 -11.09 -0.63 21.77
CA GLN A 146 -12.35 -0.25 21.11
C GLN A 146 -12.12 0.72 19.96
N THR A 147 -11.36 1.80 20.21
CA THR A 147 -11.09 2.82 19.20
C THR A 147 -10.17 2.27 18.08
N PHE A 148 -9.27 1.34 18.42
CA PHE A 148 -8.49 0.61 17.42
C PHE A 148 -9.40 -0.20 16.48
N VAL A 149 -10.34 -0.99 17.02
CA VAL A 149 -11.25 -1.80 16.20
C VAL A 149 -12.07 -0.93 15.27
N ILE A 150 -12.63 0.19 15.75
CA ILE A 150 -13.43 1.12 14.93
C ILE A 150 -12.59 1.66 13.77
N LEU A 151 -11.38 2.14 14.06
CA LEU A 151 -10.58 2.82 13.05
C LEU A 151 -9.96 1.85 12.03
N PHE A 152 -9.50 0.68 12.50
CA PHE A 152 -9.02 -0.36 11.61
C PHE A 152 -10.16 -0.92 10.75
N SER A 153 -11.36 -1.09 11.31
CA SER A 153 -12.54 -1.48 10.54
C SER A 153 -12.91 -0.45 9.48
N LEU A 154 -12.79 0.84 9.77
CA LEU A 154 -12.95 1.90 8.77
C LEU A 154 -11.92 1.77 7.63
N CYS A 155 -10.65 1.56 7.93
CA CYS A 155 -9.61 1.34 6.92
C CYS A 155 -9.92 0.11 6.03
N LEU A 156 -10.36 -1.00 6.64
CA LEU A 156 -10.77 -2.20 5.91
C LEU A 156 -12.01 -1.97 5.05
N LEU A 157 -13.00 -1.24 5.57
CA LEU A 157 -14.22 -0.89 4.84
C LEU A 157 -13.88 -0.02 3.63
N PHE A 158 -13.01 0.99 3.78
CA PHE A 158 -12.53 1.77 2.64
C PHE A 158 -11.78 0.91 1.63
N LYS A 159 -10.87 0.01 2.07
CA LYS A 159 -10.19 -0.93 1.17
C LYS A 159 -11.20 -1.80 0.40
N PHE A 160 -12.26 -2.27 1.06
CA PHE A 160 -13.32 -3.05 0.43
C PHE A 160 -14.13 -2.24 -0.59
N ILE A 161 -14.53 -1.00 -0.25
CA ILE A 161 -15.20 -0.09 -1.19
C ILE A 161 -14.31 0.18 -2.41
N ILE A 162 -13.02 0.46 -2.19
CA ILE A 162 -12.06 0.69 -3.27
C ILE A 162 -11.89 -0.57 -4.12
N ALA A 163 -11.83 -1.76 -3.55
CA ALA A 163 -11.73 -2.99 -4.33
C ALA A 163 -12.99 -3.25 -5.17
N GLY A 164 -14.17 -3.09 -4.56
CA GLY A 164 -15.46 -3.38 -5.20
C GLY A 164 -15.87 -2.33 -6.23
N TYR A 165 -15.96 -1.06 -5.84
CA TYR A 165 -16.52 0.00 -6.67
C TYR A 165 -15.56 0.54 -7.72
N LEU A 166 -14.26 0.55 -7.44
CA LEU A 166 -13.29 1.09 -8.39
C LEU A 166 -13.30 0.30 -9.70
N SER A 167 -13.44 -1.03 -9.60
CA SER A 167 -13.53 -1.92 -10.76
C SER A 167 -14.65 -1.55 -11.76
N ILE A 168 -15.73 -0.94 -11.26
CA ILE A 168 -16.89 -0.52 -12.05
C ILE A 168 -16.58 0.74 -12.88
N PHE A 169 -15.81 1.68 -12.33
CA PHE A 169 -15.50 2.97 -12.97
C PHE A 169 -14.20 2.96 -13.79
N ILE A 170 -13.35 1.96 -13.58
CA ILE A 170 -12.03 1.83 -14.21
C ILE A 170 -12.09 1.91 -15.74
N TYR A 171 -13.14 1.38 -16.38
CA TYR A 171 -13.24 1.40 -17.85
C TYR A 171 -13.61 2.77 -18.43
N SER A 172 -14.05 3.72 -17.60
CA SER A 172 -14.48 5.05 -18.01
C SER A 172 -13.43 6.14 -17.77
N ILE A 173 -12.32 5.82 -17.10
CA ILE A 173 -11.30 6.79 -16.71
C ILE A 173 -10.14 6.77 -17.72
N PRO A 174 -9.89 7.86 -18.48
CA PRO A 174 -8.72 7.96 -19.34
C PRO A 174 -7.43 8.18 -18.52
N TYR A 175 -6.29 7.76 -19.07
CA TYR A 175 -4.94 8.00 -18.51
C TYR A 175 -4.64 7.43 -17.10
N ILE A 176 -5.20 6.26 -16.76
CA ILE A 176 -5.01 5.61 -15.45
C ILE A 176 -3.53 5.43 -15.07
N GLY A 177 -2.62 5.18 -16.03
CA GLY A 177 -1.20 5.06 -15.73
C GLY A 177 -0.58 6.31 -15.09
N ILE A 178 -0.99 7.51 -15.55
CA ILE A 178 -0.53 8.80 -14.98
C ILE A 178 -1.11 8.99 -13.57
N ILE A 179 -2.37 8.57 -13.37
CA ILE A 179 -3.05 8.60 -12.07
C ILE A 179 -2.32 7.69 -11.06
N VAL A 180 -1.89 6.49 -11.47
CA VAL A 180 -1.15 5.57 -10.58
C VAL A 180 0.22 6.16 -10.18
N ILE A 181 0.94 6.80 -11.10
CA ILE A 181 2.23 7.44 -10.82
C ILE A 181 2.06 8.64 -9.88
N THR A 182 1.08 9.51 -10.14
CA THR A 182 0.78 10.65 -9.25
C THR A 182 0.38 10.18 -7.86
N LEU A 183 -0.43 9.13 -7.75
CA LEU A 183 -0.75 8.50 -6.47
C LEU A 183 0.49 7.95 -5.77
N ALA A 184 1.40 7.29 -6.48
CA ALA A 184 2.66 6.80 -5.91
C ALA A 184 3.53 7.93 -5.33
N VAL A 185 3.61 9.07 -6.04
CA VAL A 185 4.33 10.27 -5.57
C VAL A 185 3.64 10.88 -4.36
N ILE A 186 2.31 11.00 -4.37
CA ILE A 186 1.53 11.49 -3.22
C ILE A 186 1.75 10.58 -2.00
N ALA A 187 1.81 9.26 -2.21
CA ALA A 187 2.08 8.28 -1.16
C ALA A 187 3.41 8.59 -0.44
N LEU A 188 4.46 8.95 -1.18
CA LEU A 188 5.74 9.37 -0.62
C LEU A 188 5.66 10.73 0.09
N LEU A 189 4.93 11.70 -0.49
CA LEU A 189 4.78 13.03 0.10
C LEU A 189 4.06 12.99 1.45
N LEU A 190 3.06 12.11 1.60
CA LEU A 190 2.34 11.88 2.86
C LEU A 190 3.26 11.37 3.98
N LEU A 191 4.40 10.76 3.64
CA LEU A 191 5.37 10.26 4.60
C LEU A 191 6.49 11.27 4.92
N LEU A 192 6.67 12.33 4.14
CA LEU A 192 7.76 13.32 4.37
C LEU A 192 7.75 13.91 5.80
N PRO A 193 6.61 14.23 6.42
CA PRO A 193 6.59 14.83 7.76
C PRO A 193 6.72 13.83 8.91
N LEU A 194 6.93 12.53 8.63
CA LEU A 194 7.21 11.53 9.66
C LEU A 194 8.61 11.69 10.26
N LYS A 195 9.50 12.49 9.65
CA LYS A 195 10.79 12.87 10.25
C LYS A 195 10.56 13.87 11.39
N LYS A 196 10.42 13.36 12.61
CA LYS A 196 10.93 13.94 13.87
C LYS A 196 10.80 12.94 15.01
#